data_AF-A0A948D142-F1
#
_entry.id   AF-A0A948D142-F1
#
_cell.length_a   1.000
_cell.length_b   1.000
_cell.length_c   1.000
_cell.angle_alpha   90.00
_cell.angle_beta   90.00
_cell.angle_gamma   90.00
#
_symmetry.space_group_name_H-M   'P 1'
#
loop_
_entity.id
_entity.type
_entity.pdbx_description
1 polymer ?
#
loop_
_entity_poly.entity_id
_entity_poly.type
_entity_poly.pdbx_seq_one_letter_code
_entity_poly.pdbx_strand_id
1 'polypeptide(L)' 'MIKNHPFQNRNKRIAMTSLLVLLHRYDKWLKVDTQELYNFAVWVASSPSKLKDDVINAIEKFIGHVIVKLTK' A
#
# COMPACT_ATOMS: atom_id res chain seq x y z
N MET A 1 8.48 -3.20 0.68
CA MET A 1 8.62 -3.97 -0.58
C MET A 1 8.88 -3.09 -1.80
N ILE A 2 8.07 -2.05 -2.05
CA ILE A 2 8.22 -1.18 -3.24
C ILE A 2 9.63 -0.58 -3.35
N LYS A 3 10.17 -0.02 -2.26
CA LYS A 3 11.48 0.65 -2.21
C LYS A 3 12.69 -0.27 -2.14
N ASN A 4 12.54 -1.48 -1.61
CA ASN A 4 13.67 -2.40 -1.45
C ASN A 4 14.02 -3.13 -2.76
N HIS A 5 13.21 -2.96 -3.82
CA HIS A 5 13.38 -3.59 -5.13
C HIS A 5 13.81 -5.07 -5.07
N PRO A 6 13.16 -5.94 -4.26
CA PRO A 6 13.62 -7.31 -4.06
C PRO A 6 13.50 -8.21 -5.30
N PHE A 7 12.67 -7.83 -6.27
CA PHE A 7 12.50 -8.55 -7.53
C PHE A 7 12.99 -7.72 -8.72
N GLN A 8 13.42 -8.42 -9.77
CA GLN A 8 13.86 -7.80 -11.04
C GLN A 8 12.76 -6.94 -11.68
N ASN A 9 11.49 -7.31 -11.51
CA ASN A 9 10.38 -6.53 -12.04
C ASN A 9 9.12 -6.69 -11.17
N ARG A 10 8.10 -5.85 -11.43
CA ARG A 10 6.75 -5.93 -10.83
C ARG A 10 6.69 -5.72 -9.30
N ASN A 11 7.72 -5.15 -8.68
CA ASN A 11 7.75 -4.84 -7.24
C ASN A 11 6.50 -4.10 -6.75
N LYS A 12 5.97 -3.17 -7.54
CA LYS A 12 4.73 -2.42 -7.22
C LYS A 12 3.51 -3.34 -7.14
N ARG A 13 3.30 -4.19 -8.15
CA ARG A 13 2.16 -5.13 -8.19
C ARG A 13 2.24 -6.15 -7.07
N ILE A 14 3.42 -6.74 -6.86
CA ILE A 14 3.60 -7.73 -5.79
C ILE A 14 3.34 -7.08 -4.42
N ALA A 15 3.87 -5.88 -4.16
CA ALA A 15 3.61 -5.19 -2.90
C ALA A 15 2.10 -4.93 -2.66
N MET A 16 1.39 -4.46 -3.70
CA MET A 16 -0.06 -4.23 -3.63
C MET A 16 -0.83 -5.52 -3.39
N THR A 17 -0.55 -6.57 -4.16
CA THR A 17 -1.20 -7.87 -3.99
C THR A 17 -0.91 -8.47 -2.62
N SER A 18 0.33 -8.40 -2.13
CA SER A 18 0.69 -8.88 -0.79
C SER A 18 -0.10 -8.16 0.30
N LEU A 19 -0.27 -6.83 0.20
CA LEU A 19 -1.09 -6.06 1.14
C LEU A 19 -2.56 -6.50 1.10
N LEU A 20 -3.16 -6.58 -0.09
CA LEU A 20 -4.56 -6.94 -0.25
C LEU A 20 -4.85 -8.37 0.24
N VAL A 21 -3.98 -9.32 -0.08
CA VAL A 21 -4.09 -10.71 0.41
C VAL A 21 -3.95 -10.77 1.92
N LEU A 22 -3.01 -10.02 2.51
CA LEU A 22 -2.84 -9.94 3.95
C LEU A 22 -4.12 -9.41 4.63
N LEU A 23 -4.65 -8.28 4.14
CA LEU A 23 -5.86 -7.67 4.70
C LEU A 23 -7.07 -8.59 4.57
N HIS A 24 -7.25 -9.22 3.41
CA HIS A 24 -8.34 -10.18 3.20
C HIS A 24 -8.25 -11.36 4.17
N ARG A 25 -7.05 -11.87 4.47
CA ARG A 25 -6.86 -12.96 5.45
C ARG A 25 -7.34 -12.57 6.85
N TYR A 26 -7.35 -11.27 7.17
CA TYR A 26 -7.81 -10.73 8.45
C TYR A 26 -9.20 -10.09 8.39
N ASP A 27 -10.02 -10.46 7.40
CA ASP A 27 -11.38 -9.90 7.19
C ASP A 27 -11.38 -8.36 7.12
N LYS A 28 -10.35 -7.79 6.50
CA LYS A 28 -10.23 -6.36 6.21
C LYS A 28 -10.16 -6.11 4.70
N TRP A 29 -10.64 -4.95 4.30
CA TRP A 29 -10.52 -4.47 2.92
C TRP A 29 -10.24 -2.98 2.89
N LEU A 30 -9.93 -2.44 1.71
CA LEU A 30 -9.73 -1.01 1.49
C LEU A 30 -10.93 -0.46 0.71
N LYS A 31 -11.68 0.47 1.31
CA LYS A 31 -12.75 1.22 0.66
C LYS A 31 -12.15 2.49 0.05
N VAL A 32 -11.51 2.34 -1.10
CA VAL A 32 -10.82 3.41 -1.82
C VAL A 32 -10.93 3.15 -3.32
N ASP A 33 -10.94 4.21 -4.13
CA ASP A 33 -10.90 4.06 -5.57
C ASP A 33 -9.58 3.44 -6.05
N THR A 34 -9.64 2.65 -7.13
CA THR A 34 -8.47 1.95 -7.67
C THR A 34 -7.41 2.90 -8.21
N GLN A 35 -7.80 4.03 -8.81
CA GLN A 35 -6.87 5.04 -9.31
C GLN A 35 -6.20 5.78 -8.15
N GLU A 36 -6.95 6.10 -7.10
CA GLU A 36 -6.40 6.72 -5.88
C GLU A 36 -5.35 5.81 -5.22
N LEU A 37 -5.69 4.52 -5.02
CA LEU A 37 -4.78 3.54 -4.46
C LEU A 37 -3.51 3.36 -5.32
N TYR A 38 -3.67 3.33 -6.64
CA TYR A 38 -2.56 3.26 -7.58
C TYR A 38 -1.66 4.51 -7.48
N ASN A 39 -2.25 5.69 -7.50
CA ASN A 39 -1.52 6.96 -7.39
C ASN A 39 -0.74 7.04 -6.08
N PHE A 40 -1.35 6.61 -4.98
CA PHE A 40 -0.69 6.54 -3.67
C PHE A 40 0.52 5.59 -3.71
N ALA A 41 0.38 4.40 -4.29
CA ALA A 41 1.49 3.46 -4.44
C ALA A 41 2.62 4.01 -5.33
N VAL A 42 2.28 4.80 -6.37
CA VAL A 42 3.26 5.49 -7.22
C VAL A 42 4.00 6.59 -6.43
N TRP A 43 3.29 7.38 -5.62
CA TRP A 43 3.88 8.40 -4.75
C TRP A 43 4.83 7.79 -3.71
N VAL A 44 4.44 6.68 -3.07
CA VAL A 44 5.33 5.94 -2.16
C VAL A 44 6.58 5.45 -2.89
N ALA A 45 6.45 5.01 -4.15
CA ALA A 45 7.59 4.57 -4.94
C ALA A 45 8.54 5.72 -5.32
N SER A 46 8.03 6.92 -5.56
CA SER A 46 8.82 8.08 -5.98
C SER A 46 9.42 8.89 -4.82
N SER A 47 8.96 8.66 -3.58
CA SER A 47 9.38 9.46 -2.42
C SER A 47 10.90 9.43 -2.15
N PRO A 48 11.53 10.51 -1.68
CA PRO A 48 12.95 10.51 -1.32
C PRO A 48 13.23 9.54 -0.15
N SER A 49 14.31 8.76 -0.23
CA SER A 49 14.68 7.81 0.84
C SER A 49 14.92 8.47 2.20
N LYS A 50 15.33 9.76 2.21
CA LYS A 50 15.50 10.56 3.44
C LYS A 50 14.20 10.83 4.19
N LEU A 51 13.04 10.70 3.54
CA LEU A 51 11.71 10.91 4.13
C LEU A 51 11.05 9.57 4.51
N LYS A 52 11.84 8.51 4.74
CA LYS A 52 11.34 7.16 4.99
C LYS A 52 10.27 7.14 6.09
N ASP A 53 10.55 7.75 7.23
CA ASP A 53 9.66 7.68 8.39
C ASP A 53 8.37 8.49 8.16
N ASP A 54 8.47 9.65 7.50
CA ASP A 54 7.30 10.43 7.09
C ASP A 54 6.42 9.67 6.08
N VAL A 55 7.04 8.95 5.14
CA VAL A 55 6.34 8.12 4.16
C VAL A 55 5.65 6.94 4.85
N ILE A 56 6.29 6.31 5.84
CA ILE A 56 5.66 5.25 6.65
C ILE A 56 4.44 5.81 7.40
N ASN A 57 4.60 6.95 8.07
CA ASN A 57 3.50 7.63 8.76
C ASN A 57 2.34 7.97 7.80
N ALA A 58 2.65 8.42 6.58
CA ALA A 58 1.64 8.69 5.56
C ALA A 58 0.91 7.41 5.10
N ILE A 59 1.62 6.29 4.96
CA ILE A 59 1.03 4.98 4.62
C ILE A 59 0.09 4.51 5.72
N GLU A 60 0.50 4.59 6.99
CA GLU A 60 -0.34 4.20 8.13
C GLU A 60 -1.61 5.04 8.21
N LYS A 61 -1.47 6.37 8.05
CA LYS A 61 -2.62 7.28 7.98
C LYS A 61 -3.52 6.92 6.82
N PHE A 62 -3.00 6.82 5.60
CA PHE A 62 -3.80 6.50 4.42
C PHE A 62 -4.60 5.21 4.62
N ILE A 63 -3.93 4.12 5.00
CA ILE A 63 -4.59 2.82 5.26
C ILE A 63 -5.64 2.97 6.37
N GLY A 64 -5.34 3.67 7.47
CA GLY A 64 -6.27 3.88 8.57
C GLY A 64 -7.56 4.60 8.17
N HIS A 65 -7.52 5.50 7.19
CA HIS A 65 -8.71 6.20 6.69
C HIS A 65 -9.57 5.34 5.77
N VAL A 66 -8.95 4.42 5.01
CA VAL A 66 -9.65 3.65 3.98
C VAL A 66 -9.98 2.21 4.39
N ILE A 67 -9.37 1.70 5.47
CA ILE A 67 -9.57 0.32 5.90
C ILE A 67 -10.96 0.09 6.50
N VAL A 68 -11.64 -0.95 6.04
CA VAL A 68 -12.96 -1.35 6.52
C VAL A 68 -12.97 -2.84 6.87
N LYS A 69 -13.93 -3.24 7.72
CA LYS A 69 -14.21 -4.66 7.93
C LYS A 69 -14.84 -5.23 6.65
N LEU A 70 -14.34 -6.37 6.20
CA LEU A 70 -14.97 -7.13 5.12
C LEU A 70 -16.20 -7.82 5.72
N THR A 71 -17.40 -7.42 5.30
CA THR A 71 -18.64 -8.12 5.65
C THR A 71 -18.88 -9.20 4.60
N LYS A 72 -19.08 -10.45 5.04
CA LYS A 72 -19.43 -11.57 4.15
C LYS A 72 -20.90 -11.53 3.78
#